data_AF-A0A522WI46-F1
#
_entry.id   AF-A0A522WI46-F1
#
_cell.length_a   1.000
_cell.length_b   1.000
_cell.length_c   1.000
_cell.angle_alpha   90.00
_cell.angle_beta   90.00
_cell.angle_gamma   90.00
#
_symmetry.space_group_name_H-M   'P 1'
#
loop_
_entity.id
_entity.type
_entity.pdbx_description
1 polymer ?
#
loop_
_entity_poly.entity_id
_entity_poly.type
_entity_poly.pdbx_seq_one_letter_code
_entity_poly.pdbx_strand_id
1 'polypeptide(L)'
;MRRVIVVSWLAVFLCISQSYAQEVQKSAPRNPEKSQQAYKQMQENYQQGFKRVQEEMRKRQEQELEQLKQTNPQVYQERKGAIERQDKFRTILSDFQAGKLTAEQAESQLFPLMKSEMRYELEGLNERIASLEKQLDLLKKAKQDPDLFVRHRVRIMLGKEKAAPQQPPNWGY
;
A
#
# COMPACT_ATOMS: atom_id res chain seq x y z
N MET A 1 -1.17 5.59 -11.04
CA MET A 1 -0.85 4.17 -11.31
C MET A 1 -0.78 3.42 -9.99
N ARG A 2 -1.79 2.64 -9.65
CA ARG A 2 -1.86 1.92 -8.37
C ARG A 2 -1.31 0.51 -8.54
N ARG A 3 0.04 0.40 -8.56
CA ARG A 3 0.79 -0.88 -8.61
C ARG A 3 1.99 -0.95 -7.65
N VAL A 4 2.46 0.16 -7.09
CA VAL A 4 3.80 0.23 -6.45
C VAL A 4 3.91 -0.50 -5.11
N ILE A 5 2.85 -0.56 -4.27
CA ILE A 5 2.94 -1.26 -2.97
C ILE A 5 3.10 -2.79 -3.13
N VAL A 6 2.61 -3.36 -4.24
CA VAL A 6 2.84 -4.78 -4.58
C VAL A 6 4.17 -4.96 -5.34
N VAL A 7 4.55 -3.99 -6.19
CA VAL A 7 5.82 -4.03 -6.94
C VAL A 7 7.04 -3.86 -6.02
N SER A 8 6.96 -3.12 -4.92
CA SER A 8 8.07 -2.99 -3.97
C SER A 8 8.45 -4.33 -3.33
N TRP A 9 7.46 -5.15 -2.95
CA TRP A 9 7.70 -6.52 -2.46
C TRP A 9 8.25 -7.44 -3.55
N LEU A 10 7.71 -7.39 -4.78
CA LEU A 10 8.23 -8.17 -5.91
C LEU A 10 9.66 -7.76 -6.31
N ALA A 11 10.00 -6.47 -6.25
CA ALA A 11 11.32 -5.95 -6.54
C ALA A 11 12.34 -6.38 -5.47
N VAL A 12 11.96 -6.36 -4.18
CA VAL A 12 12.78 -6.93 -3.10
C VAL A 12 12.96 -8.45 -3.30
N PHE A 13 11.91 -9.18 -3.69
CA PHE A 13 12.01 -10.62 -4.00
C PHE A 13 12.90 -10.92 -5.21
N LEU A 14 12.87 -10.06 -6.24
CA LEU A 14 13.73 -10.15 -7.43
C LEU A 14 15.20 -9.81 -7.12
N CYS A 15 15.47 -8.77 -6.32
CA CYS A 15 16.83 -8.43 -5.89
C CYS A 15 17.44 -9.47 -4.95
N ILE A 16 16.62 -10.07 -4.07
CA ILE A 16 17.06 -11.18 -3.21
C ILE A 16 17.33 -12.44 -4.05
N SER A 17 16.46 -12.80 -5.01
CA SER A 17 16.67 -13.97 -5.86
C SER A 17 17.84 -13.84 -6.84
N GLN A 18 18.12 -12.64 -7.35
CA GLN A 18 19.33 -12.40 -8.17
C GLN A 18 20.62 -12.48 -7.33
N SER A 19 20.62 -11.95 -6.11
CA SER A 19 21.75 -12.13 -5.16
C SER A 19 21.97 -13.62 -4.83
N TYR A 20 20.88 -14.36 -4.61
CA TYR A 20 20.88 -15.81 -4.39
C TYR A 20 21.59 -16.58 -5.50
N ALA A 21 21.29 -16.26 -6.76
CA ALA A 21 21.89 -16.92 -7.92
C ALA A 21 23.41 -16.69 -8.00
N GLN A 22 23.90 -15.51 -7.59
CA GLN A 22 25.33 -15.19 -7.58
C GLN A 22 26.11 -15.80 -6.41
N GLU A 23 25.52 -15.93 -5.22
CA GLU A 23 26.19 -16.60 -4.09
C GLU A 23 26.24 -18.13 -4.27
N VAL A 24 25.19 -18.72 -4.83
CA VAL A 24 25.10 -20.15 -5.16
C VAL A 24 26.22 -20.60 -6.12
N GLN A 25 26.55 -19.78 -7.13
CA GLN A 25 27.64 -20.11 -8.05
C GLN A 25 29.03 -20.01 -7.43
N LYS A 26 29.24 -19.15 -6.42
CA LYS A 26 30.55 -18.92 -5.79
C LYS A 26 30.89 -19.91 -4.68
N SER A 27 29.90 -20.60 -4.11
CA SER A 27 30.06 -21.44 -2.91
C SER A 27 29.67 -22.91 -3.10
N ALA A 28 29.59 -23.39 -4.35
CA ALA A 28 29.22 -24.77 -4.68
C ALA A 28 30.15 -25.81 -4.01
N PRO A 29 29.67 -26.60 -3.02
CA PRO A 29 30.48 -27.63 -2.38
C PRO A 29 30.62 -28.84 -3.30
N ARG A 30 31.80 -29.50 -3.31
CA ARG A 30 32.06 -30.73 -4.08
C ARG A 30 31.22 -31.96 -3.68
N ASN A 31 30.30 -31.84 -2.72
CA ASN A 31 29.43 -32.93 -2.27
C ASN A 31 27.94 -32.49 -2.35
N PRO A 32 27.11 -33.17 -3.17
CA PRO A 32 25.72 -32.75 -3.43
C PRO A 32 24.77 -32.95 -2.25
N GLU A 33 25.05 -33.84 -1.30
CA GLU A 33 24.19 -34.03 -0.13
C GLU A 33 24.30 -32.86 0.85
N LYS A 34 25.53 -32.36 1.06
CA LYS A 34 25.77 -31.19 1.93
C LYS A 34 25.20 -29.90 1.32
N SER A 35 25.21 -29.75 0.00
CA SER A 35 24.56 -28.59 -0.63
C SER A 35 23.04 -28.67 -0.49
N GLN A 36 22.41 -29.83 -0.71
CA GLN A 36 20.97 -30.00 -0.48
C GLN A 36 20.55 -29.75 0.97
N GLN A 37 21.34 -30.18 1.95
CA GLN A 37 21.09 -29.87 3.37
C GLN A 37 21.21 -28.37 3.65
N ALA A 38 22.24 -27.70 3.12
CA ALA A 38 22.38 -26.25 3.23
C ALA A 38 21.19 -25.50 2.62
N TYR A 39 20.70 -25.91 1.44
CA TYR A 39 19.51 -25.31 0.83
C TYR A 39 18.25 -25.46 1.68
N LYS A 40 18.01 -26.64 2.27
CA LYS A 40 16.86 -26.88 3.16
C LYS A 40 16.95 -26.00 4.42
N GLN A 41 18.09 -26.00 5.09
CA GLN A 41 18.31 -25.19 6.29
C GLN A 41 18.21 -23.68 6.00
N MET A 42 18.67 -23.24 4.83
CA MET A 42 18.52 -21.86 4.37
C MET A 42 17.04 -21.52 4.12
N GLN A 43 16.28 -22.37 3.42
CA GLN A 43 14.84 -22.20 3.22
C GLN A 43 14.06 -22.13 4.54
N GLU A 44 14.37 -23.02 5.49
CA GLU A 44 13.77 -23.00 6.84
C GLU A 44 14.08 -21.70 7.58
N ASN A 45 15.33 -21.23 7.56
CA ASN A 45 15.73 -19.96 8.15
C ASN A 45 14.99 -18.76 7.51
N TYR A 46 14.83 -18.74 6.18
CA TYR A 46 14.05 -17.70 5.49
C TYR A 46 12.57 -17.73 5.88
N GLN A 47 11.95 -18.92 5.94
CA GLN A 47 10.56 -19.05 6.37
C GLN A 47 10.36 -18.61 7.83
N GLN A 48 11.30 -18.95 8.73
CA GLN A 48 11.26 -18.49 10.12
C GLN A 48 11.45 -16.97 10.24
N GLY A 49 12.41 -16.39 9.50
CA GLY A 49 12.63 -14.95 9.45
C GLY A 49 11.39 -14.19 8.98
N PHE A 50 10.76 -14.67 7.91
CA PHE A 50 9.52 -14.09 7.39
C PHE A 50 8.36 -14.15 8.40
N LYS A 51 8.18 -15.26 9.11
CA LYS A 51 7.18 -15.39 10.19
C LYS A 51 7.42 -14.37 11.32
N ARG A 52 8.68 -14.20 11.76
CA ARG A 52 9.02 -13.18 12.79
C ARG A 52 8.67 -11.77 12.35
N VAL A 53 9.01 -11.40 11.10
CA VAL A 53 8.66 -10.08 10.54
C VAL A 53 7.14 -9.90 10.46
N GLN A 54 6.37 -10.93 10.10
CA GLN A 54 4.91 -10.86 10.12
C GLN A 54 4.36 -10.64 11.55
N GLU A 55 4.87 -11.35 12.55
CA GLU A 55 4.46 -11.20 13.95
C GLU A 55 4.82 -9.82 14.52
N GLU A 56 6.01 -9.29 14.23
CA GLU A 56 6.40 -7.94 14.64
C GLU A 56 5.52 -6.87 14.02
N MET A 57 5.22 -6.98 12.72
CA MET A 57 4.32 -6.05 12.04
C MET A 57 2.90 -6.10 12.63
N ARG A 58 2.41 -7.30 12.97
CA ARG A 58 1.10 -7.47 13.62
C ARG A 58 1.07 -6.81 15.01
N LYS A 59 2.11 -7.04 15.84
CA LYS A 59 2.25 -6.41 17.17
C LYS A 59 2.28 -4.88 17.09
N ARG A 60 2.97 -4.31 16.09
CA ARG A 60 2.97 -2.85 15.86
C ARG A 60 1.59 -2.31 15.46
N GLN A 61 0.87 -3.03 14.60
CA GLN A 61 -0.51 -2.67 14.23
C GLN A 61 -1.48 -2.75 15.43
N GLU A 62 -1.33 -3.77 16.29
CA GLU A 62 -2.09 -3.91 17.54
C GLU A 62 -1.80 -2.72 18.49
N GLN A 63 -0.53 -2.36 18.70
CA GLN A 63 -0.14 -1.21 19.52
C GLN A 63 -0.64 0.13 18.96
N GLU A 64 -0.59 0.33 17.65
CA GLU A 64 -1.14 1.55 17.02
C GLU A 64 -2.66 1.63 17.20
N LEU A 65 -3.37 0.50 17.07
CA LEU A 65 -4.81 0.45 17.34
C LEU A 65 -5.15 0.76 18.81
N GLU A 66 -4.37 0.27 19.78
CA GLU A 66 -4.60 0.58 21.20
C GLU A 66 -4.41 2.08 21.52
N GLN A 67 -3.40 2.73 20.91
CA GLN A 67 -3.19 4.17 21.03
C GLN A 67 -4.32 4.97 20.35
N LEU A 68 -4.73 4.57 19.14
CA LEU A 68 -5.83 5.22 18.41
C LEU A 68 -7.18 5.08 19.12
N LYS A 69 -7.43 3.94 19.78
CA LYS A 69 -8.65 3.71 20.58
C LYS A 69 -8.83 4.76 21.69
N GLN A 70 -7.73 5.30 22.22
CA GLN A 70 -7.74 6.33 23.27
C GLN A 70 -7.72 7.76 22.71
N THR A 71 -6.99 7.99 21.61
CA THR A 71 -6.73 9.35 21.08
C THR A 71 -7.69 9.80 19.98
N ASN A 72 -8.17 8.88 19.13
CA ASN A 72 -9.08 9.21 18.03
C ASN A 72 -9.98 8.01 17.65
N PRO A 73 -11.20 7.90 18.23
CA PRO A 73 -12.07 6.75 18.02
C PRO A 73 -12.58 6.61 16.58
N GLN A 74 -12.60 7.67 15.78
CA GLN A 74 -13.01 7.61 14.37
C GLN A 74 -11.92 6.98 13.51
N VAL A 75 -10.69 7.47 13.62
CA VAL A 75 -9.52 6.89 12.93
C VAL A 75 -9.25 5.45 13.40
N TYR A 76 -9.54 5.14 14.67
CA TYR A 76 -9.50 3.76 15.17
C TYR A 76 -10.43 2.81 14.39
N GLN A 77 -11.69 3.19 14.14
CA GLN A 77 -12.63 2.34 13.40
C GLN A 77 -12.20 2.16 11.93
N GLU A 78 -11.69 3.22 11.30
CA GLU A 78 -11.15 3.17 9.93
C GLU A 78 -9.93 2.24 9.83
N ARG A 79 -8.95 2.41 10.73
CA ARG A 79 -7.75 1.55 10.84
C ARG A 79 -8.12 0.10 11.14
N LYS A 80 -9.01 -0.14 12.10
CA LYS A 80 -9.47 -1.49 12.47
C LYS A 80 -10.15 -2.17 11.28
N GLY A 81 -11.08 -1.49 10.61
CA GLY A 81 -11.73 -2.02 9.41
C GLY A 81 -10.76 -2.29 8.26
N ALA A 82 -9.69 -1.51 8.12
CA ALA A 82 -8.64 -1.78 7.14
C ALA A 82 -7.83 -3.05 7.47
N ILE A 83 -7.46 -3.26 8.73
CA ILE A 83 -6.75 -4.46 9.19
C ILE A 83 -7.63 -5.71 9.01
N GLU A 84 -8.89 -5.67 9.43
CA GLU A 84 -9.85 -6.77 9.22
C GLU A 84 -10.05 -7.13 7.74
N ARG A 85 -9.97 -6.15 6.83
CA ARG A 85 -9.99 -6.41 5.38
C ARG A 85 -8.68 -7.07 4.92
N GLN A 86 -7.52 -6.60 5.36
CA GLN A 86 -6.22 -7.20 5.02
C GLN A 86 -6.11 -8.65 5.49
N ASP A 87 -6.62 -8.97 6.68
CA ASP A 87 -6.61 -10.34 7.19
C ASP A 87 -7.56 -11.27 6.42
N LYS A 88 -8.74 -10.76 5.98
CA LYS A 88 -9.62 -11.50 5.05
C LYS A 88 -8.93 -11.78 3.71
N PHE A 89 -8.27 -10.79 3.11
CA PHE A 89 -7.45 -10.97 1.90
C PHE A 89 -6.38 -12.05 2.08
N ARG A 90 -5.59 -11.97 3.16
CA ARG A 90 -4.56 -12.98 3.49
C ARG A 90 -5.15 -14.38 3.66
N THR A 91 -6.30 -14.48 4.31
CA THR A 91 -6.99 -15.76 4.55
C THR A 91 -7.40 -16.41 3.24
N ILE A 92 -8.10 -15.67 2.37
CA ILE A 92 -8.56 -16.18 1.07
C ILE A 92 -7.37 -16.59 0.17
N LEU A 93 -6.30 -15.80 0.14
CA LEU A 93 -5.09 -16.13 -0.62
C LEU A 93 -4.36 -17.36 -0.05
N SER A 94 -4.31 -17.50 1.28
CA SER A 94 -3.73 -18.66 1.96
C SER A 94 -4.53 -19.94 1.70
N ASP A 95 -5.87 -19.86 1.75
CA ASP A 95 -6.75 -21.00 1.48
C ASP A 95 -6.76 -21.40 0.00
N PHE A 96 -6.61 -20.45 -0.93
CA PHE A 96 -6.35 -20.73 -2.34
C PHE A 96 -4.98 -21.41 -2.55
N GLN A 97 -3.90 -20.90 -1.95
CA GLN A 97 -2.57 -21.54 -2.01
C GLN A 97 -2.53 -22.93 -1.38
N ALA A 98 -3.34 -23.17 -0.34
CA ALA A 98 -3.52 -24.47 0.28
C ALA A 98 -4.46 -25.42 -0.50
N GLY A 99 -4.97 -25.01 -1.66
CA GLY A 99 -5.88 -25.81 -2.49
C GLY A 99 -7.27 -26.02 -1.92
N LYS A 100 -7.67 -25.26 -0.88
CA LYS A 100 -9.00 -25.36 -0.24
C LYS A 100 -10.09 -24.60 -1.00
N LEU A 101 -9.70 -23.66 -1.87
CA LEU A 101 -10.59 -22.86 -2.72
C LEU A 101 -10.22 -23.06 -4.18
N THR A 102 -11.22 -23.18 -5.05
CA THR A 102 -11.01 -23.04 -6.51
C THR A 102 -10.73 -21.57 -6.88
N ALA A 103 -10.23 -21.33 -8.09
CA ALA A 103 -9.99 -19.96 -8.58
C ALA A 103 -11.28 -19.11 -8.56
N GLU A 104 -12.42 -19.67 -8.99
CA GLU A 104 -13.72 -19.00 -8.98
C GLU A 104 -14.23 -18.70 -7.55
N GLN A 105 -13.97 -19.61 -6.60
CA GLN A 105 -14.31 -19.40 -5.19
C GLN A 105 -13.42 -18.35 -4.52
N ALA A 106 -12.15 -18.26 -4.90
CA ALA A 106 -11.26 -17.20 -4.45
C ALA A 106 -11.65 -15.85 -5.07
N GLU A 107 -11.90 -15.81 -6.38
CA GLU A 107 -12.30 -14.59 -7.11
C GLU A 107 -13.62 -14.02 -6.58
N SER A 108 -14.65 -14.84 -6.41
CA SER A 108 -15.95 -14.40 -5.88
C SER A 108 -15.88 -13.84 -4.46
N GLN A 109 -14.89 -14.26 -3.64
CA GLN A 109 -14.65 -13.71 -2.31
C GLN A 109 -13.74 -12.46 -2.32
N LEU A 110 -12.74 -12.42 -3.21
CA LEU A 110 -11.82 -11.28 -3.34
C LEU A 110 -12.46 -10.07 -4.03
N PHE A 111 -13.26 -10.29 -5.07
CA PHE A 111 -13.87 -9.23 -5.87
C PHE A 111 -14.70 -8.20 -5.05
N PRO A 112 -15.62 -8.59 -4.14
CA PRO A 112 -16.35 -7.62 -3.31
C PRO A 112 -15.42 -6.85 -2.35
N LEU A 113 -14.37 -7.49 -1.82
CA LEU A 113 -13.38 -6.83 -0.96
C LEU A 113 -12.61 -5.76 -1.76
N MET A 114 -12.06 -6.12 -2.92
CA MET A 114 -11.36 -5.19 -3.82
C MET A 114 -12.26 -4.05 -4.28
N LYS A 115 -13.53 -4.35 -4.60
CA LYS A 115 -14.52 -3.33 -4.99
C LYS A 115 -14.83 -2.35 -3.87
N SER A 116 -14.80 -2.78 -2.60
CA SER A 116 -14.96 -1.89 -1.45
C SER A 116 -13.75 -0.98 -1.24
N GLU A 117 -12.54 -1.50 -1.43
CA GLU A 117 -11.30 -0.73 -1.34
C GLU A 117 -11.22 0.33 -2.45
N MET A 118 -11.50 -0.06 -3.69
CA MET A 118 -11.54 0.87 -4.84
C MET A 118 -12.55 2.00 -4.71
N ARG A 119 -13.59 1.90 -3.87
CA ARG A 119 -14.55 3.01 -3.66
C ARG A 119 -13.92 4.19 -2.93
N TYR A 120 -13.26 3.96 -1.80
CA TYR A 120 -12.50 4.99 -1.10
C TYR A 120 -11.42 5.61 -2.00
N GLU A 121 -10.79 4.78 -2.83
CA GLU A 121 -9.79 5.21 -3.80
C GLU A 121 -10.35 6.11 -4.91
N LEU A 122 -11.62 5.92 -5.31
CA LEU A 122 -12.36 6.73 -6.28
C LEU A 122 -12.91 8.00 -5.65
N GLU A 123 -13.39 7.96 -4.40
CA GLU A 123 -13.89 9.12 -3.67
C GLU A 123 -12.80 10.19 -3.52
N GLY A 124 -11.60 9.81 -3.06
CA GLY A 124 -10.46 10.74 -2.98
C GLY A 124 -9.96 11.24 -4.34
N LEU A 125 -10.20 10.49 -5.43
CA LEU A 125 -9.93 10.97 -6.79
C LEU A 125 -10.99 11.99 -7.25
N ASN A 126 -12.26 11.78 -6.93
CA ASN A 126 -13.36 12.70 -7.24
C ASN A 126 -13.20 14.04 -6.52
N GLU A 127 -12.83 14.03 -5.23
CA GLU A 127 -12.50 15.26 -4.49
C GLU A 127 -11.35 16.03 -5.15
N ARG A 128 -10.33 15.33 -5.64
CA ARG A 128 -9.20 15.93 -6.35
C ARG A 128 -9.61 16.50 -7.71
N ILE A 129 -10.49 15.83 -8.46
CA ILE A 129 -11.07 16.34 -9.70
C ILE A 129 -11.83 17.64 -9.42
N ALA A 130 -12.75 17.64 -8.45
CA ALA A 130 -13.52 18.84 -8.08
C ALA A 130 -12.63 20.02 -7.62
N SER A 131 -11.50 19.73 -6.97
CA SER A 131 -10.48 20.75 -6.61
C SER A 131 -9.77 21.32 -7.84
N LEU A 132 -9.38 20.46 -8.80
CA LEU A 132 -8.74 20.86 -10.05
C LEU A 132 -9.69 21.64 -10.97
N GLU A 133 -10.97 21.26 -11.03
CA GLU A 133 -12.01 21.99 -11.77
C GLU A 133 -12.20 23.41 -11.25
N LYS A 134 -12.22 23.61 -9.92
CA LYS A 134 -12.26 24.94 -9.30
C LYS A 134 -11.02 25.77 -9.64
N GLN A 135 -9.83 25.18 -9.65
CA GLN A 135 -8.61 25.86 -10.08
C GLN A 135 -8.66 26.24 -11.57
N LEU A 136 -9.18 25.34 -12.42
CA LEU A 136 -9.33 25.60 -13.85
C LEU A 136 -10.31 26.75 -14.12
N ASP A 137 -11.43 26.80 -13.41
CA ASP A 137 -12.41 27.90 -13.51
C ASP A 137 -11.83 29.24 -13.03
N LEU A 138 -11.09 29.25 -11.92
CA LEU A 138 -10.33 30.43 -11.48
C LEU A 138 -9.35 30.90 -12.55
N LEU A 139 -8.59 29.99 -13.18
CA LEU A 139 -7.63 30.34 -14.23
C LEU A 139 -8.30 30.84 -15.51
N LYS A 140 -9.47 30.30 -15.88
CA LYS A 140 -10.29 30.80 -16.99
C LYS A 140 -10.75 32.24 -16.73
N LYS A 141 -11.21 32.53 -15.52
CA LYS A 141 -11.61 33.89 -15.09
C LYS A 141 -10.41 34.83 -15.00
N ALA A 142 -9.29 34.37 -14.46
CA ALA A 142 -8.04 35.13 -14.38
C ALA A 142 -7.44 35.49 -15.75
N LYS A 143 -7.71 34.68 -16.79
CA LYS A 143 -7.35 35.03 -18.18
C LYS A 143 -8.14 36.24 -18.71
N GLN A 144 -9.33 36.49 -18.17
CA GLN A 144 -10.18 37.65 -18.52
C GLN A 144 -9.92 38.85 -17.59
N ASP A 145 -9.61 38.59 -16.32
CA ASP A 145 -9.26 39.58 -15.30
C ASP A 145 -8.02 39.13 -14.49
N PRO A 146 -6.80 39.57 -14.85
CA PRO A 146 -5.56 39.17 -14.16
C PRO A 146 -5.53 39.49 -12.67
N ASP A 147 -6.19 40.57 -12.24
CA ASP A 147 -6.29 40.99 -10.83
C ASP A 147 -6.99 39.92 -9.99
N LEU A 148 -7.89 39.14 -10.58
CA LEU A 148 -8.70 38.13 -9.91
C LEU A 148 -7.82 37.02 -9.31
N PHE A 149 -6.73 36.64 -10.00
CA PHE A 149 -5.72 35.71 -9.47
C PHE A 149 -4.93 36.31 -8.31
N VAL A 150 -4.51 37.58 -8.43
CA VAL A 150 -3.77 38.29 -7.39
C VAL A 150 -4.63 38.43 -6.12
N ARG A 151 -5.89 38.84 -6.26
CA ARG A 151 -6.86 38.95 -5.15
C ARG A 151 -7.12 37.61 -4.46
N HIS A 152 -7.23 36.51 -5.21
CA HIS A 152 -7.35 35.17 -4.64
C HIS A 152 -6.08 34.74 -3.89
N ARG A 153 -4.89 34.97 -4.47
CA ARG A 153 -3.59 34.72 -3.81
C ARG A 153 -3.48 35.49 -2.49
N VAL A 154 -3.89 36.76 -2.47
CA VAL A 154 -3.93 37.61 -1.26
C VAL A 154 -4.93 37.08 -0.23
N ARG A 155 -6.13 36.62 -0.63
CA ARG A 155 -7.08 35.99 0.32
C ARG A 155 -6.51 34.73 0.97
N ILE A 156 -5.79 33.90 0.22
CA ILE A 156 -5.10 32.72 0.77
C ILE A 156 -4.04 33.15 1.79
N MET A 157 -3.18 34.11 1.47
CA MET A 157 -2.15 34.60 2.39
C MET A 157 -2.74 35.25 3.67
N LEU A 158 -3.93 35.85 3.56
CA LEU A 158 -4.68 36.41 4.70
C LEU A 158 -5.55 35.38 5.45
N GLY A 159 -5.48 34.09 5.10
CA GLY A 159 -6.28 33.02 5.71
C GLY A 159 -7.79 33.11 5.44
N LYS A 160 -8.23 34.03 4.56
CA LYS A 160 -9.65 34.27 4.21
C LYS A 160 -10.19 33.22 3.23
N GLU A 161 -9.32 32.41 2.65
CA GLU A 161 -9.66 31.35 1.71
C GLU A 161 -8.66 30.20 1.91
N LYS A 162 -9.12 28.96 2.04
CA LYS A 162 -8.19 27.83 2.17
C LYS A 162 -7.45 27.64 0.85
N ALA A 163 -6.12 27.53 0.91
CA ALA A 163 -5.36 27.01 -0.22
C ALA A 163 -5.94 25.64 -0.60
N ALA A 164 -6.21 25.45 -1.90
CA ALA A 164 -6.51 24.11 -2.42
C ALA A 164 -5.36 23.16 -2.02
N PRO A 165 -5.64 21.89 -1.67
CA PRO A 165 -4.64 20.97 -1.14
C PRO A 165 -3.50 20.78 -2.14
N GLN A 166 -2.40 21.49 -1.90
CA GLN A 166 -1.12 21.29 -2.59
C GLN A 166 -0.44 20.06 -2.02
N GLN A 167 -1.07 18.90 -2.18
CA GLN A 167 -0.27 17.70 -2.33
C GLN A 167 0.39 17.79 -3.71
N PRO A 168 1.74 17.91 -3.81
CA PRO A 168 2.39 17.67 -5.07
C PRO A 168 1.95 16.28 -5.58
N PRO A 169 1.94 16.03 -6.89
CA PRO A 169 1.74 14.67 -7.37
C PRO A 169 2.80 13.78 -6.72
N ASN A 170 2.36 12.92 -5.80
CA ASN A 170 3.21 11.89 -5.21
C ASN A 170 3.47 10.85 -6.32
N TRP A 171 4.41 11.17 -7.20
CA TRP A 171 5.06 10.25 -8.12
C TRP A 171 6.00 9.34 -7.32
N GLY A 172 5.46 8.67 -6.30
CA GLY A 172 6.19 7.70 -5.50
C GLY A 172 6.56 6.53 -6.39
N TYR A 173 7.82 6.53 -6.82
CA TYR A 173 8.51 5.42 -7.47
C TYR A 173 8.70 4.26 -6.49
#